data_AF-A0ABC9XF37-F1
#
_entry.id   AF-A0ABC9XF37-F1
#
_cell.length_a   1.000
_cell.length_b   1.000
_cell.length_c   1.000
_cell.angle_alpha   90.00
_cell.angle_beta   90.00
_cell.angle_gamma   90.00
#
_symmetry.space_group_name_H-M   'P 1'
#
loop_
_entity.id
_entity.type
_entity.pdbx_description
1 polymer ?
#
loop_
_entity_poly.entity_id
_entity_poly.type
_entity_poly.pdbx_seq_one_letter_code
_entity_poly.pdbx_strand_id
1 'polypeptide(L)'
;MGENFVVGVYYRPPDQGEEVDEEFFLQLQEASCSQALILIGDFNHLDICWKSSTANCKQSRNLLCVEDSFLVQVMESMIRGEALLNLTNAEELIREVKIEGSLSCSDHTLIEFSVLRGTGP
;
A
#
# COMPACT_ATOMS: atom_id res chain seq x y z
N MET A 1 16.81 21.20 6.59
CA MET A 1 15.34 21.10 6.51
C MET A 1 15.02 19.62 6.48
N GLY A 2 14.14 19.13 7.36
CA GLY A 2 13.72 17.72 7.29
C GLY A 2 12.86 17.49 6.05
N GLU A 3 13.00 16.34 5.42
CA GLU A 3 12.14 15.91 4.33
C GLU A 3 10.72 15.66 4.88
N ASN A 4 9.72 16.24 4.21
CA ASN A 4 8.32 16.01 4.54
C ASN A 4 7.82 14.83 3.70
N PHE A 5 7.10 13.92 4.34
CA PHE A 5 6.39 12.83 3.68
C PHE A 5 4.91 12.88 4.06
N VAL A 6 4.07 12.26 3.25
CA VAL A 6 2.66 12.06 3.54
C VAL A 6 2.38 10.59 3.78
N VAL A 7 1.54 10.34 4.77
CA VAL A 7 1.00 9.01 5.06
C VAL A 7 -0.46 9.01 4.64
N GLY A 8 -0.78 8.18 3.65
CA GLY A 8 -2.15 7.90 3.24
C GLY A 8 -2.63 6.60 3.86
N VAL A 9 -3.90 6.55 4.26
CA VAL A 9 -4.58 5.32 4.66
C VAL A 9 -5.76 5.08 3.74
N TYR A 10 -5.84 3.88 3.18
CA TYR A 10 -6.89 3.53 2.22
C TYR A 10 -7.57 2.21 2.59
N TYR A 11 -8.90 2.19 2.49
CA TYR A 11 -9.69 0.98 2.59
C TYR A 11 -10.59 0.91 1.37
N ARG A 12 -10.43 -0.14 0.56
CA ARG A 12 -11.30 -0.42 -0.57
C ARG A 12 -12.39 -1.40 -0.14
N PRO A 13 -13.68 -1.02 -0.14
CA PRO A 13 -14.77 -1.97 0.04
C PRO A 13 -14.73 -3.09 -1.02
N PRO A 14 -15.07 -4.34 -0.68
CA PRO A 14 -15.05 -5.47 -1.62
C PRO A 14 -15.93 -5.26 -2.87
N ASP A 15 -16.99 -4.46 -2.75
CA ASP A 15 -17.97 -4.15 -3.79
C ASP A 15 -17.72 -2.81 -4.51
N GLN A 16 -16.56 -2.18 -4.28
CA GLN A 16 -16.21 -0.92 -4.91
C GLN A 16 -16.14 -1.04 -6.45
N GLY A 17 -16.75 -0.05 -7.13
CA GLY A 17 -16.77 0.03 -8.58
C GLY A 17 -15.45 0.49 -9.19
N GLU A 18 -15.20 0.09 -10.44
CA GLU A 18 -13.97 0.41 -11.17
C GLU A 18 -13.71 1.91 -11.31
N GLU A 19 -14.76 2.74 -11.47
CA GLU A 19 -14.61 4.20 -11.61
C GLU A 19 -13.97 4.85 -10.36
N VAL A 20 -14.32 4.38 -9.16
CA VAL A 20 -13.76 4.88 -7.89
C VAL A 20 -12.32 4.42 -7.73
N ASP A 21 -12.00 3.19 -8.17
CA ASP A 21 -10.62 2.69 -8.20
C ASP A 21 -9.75 3.54 -9.13
N GLU A 22 -10.23 3.83 -10.33
CA GLU A 22 -9.51 4.65 -11.32
C GLU A 22 -9.28 6.08 -10.81
N GLU A 23 -10.28 6.72 -10.20
CA GLU A 23 -10.12 8.05 -9.60
C GLU A 23 -9.11 8.03 -8.45
N PHE A 24 -9.16 7.01 -7.59
CA PHE A 24 -8.19 6.83 -6.52
C PHE A 24 -6.76 6.68 -7.06
N PHE A 25 -6.55 5.86 -8.09
CA PHE A 25 -5.23 5.68 -8.70
C PHE A 25 -4.68 6.96 -9.33
N LEU A 26 -5.54 7.79 -9.93
CA LEU A 26 -5.13 9.10 -10.46
C LEU A 26 -4.66 10.04 -9.34
N GLN A 27 -5.42 10.13 -8.25
CA GLN A 27 -5.04 10.93 -7.09
C GLN A 27 -3.75 10.42 -6.46
N LEU A 28 -3.59 9.10 -6.39
CA LEU A 28 -2.40 8.45 -5.86
C LEU A 28 -1.16 8.78 -6.71
N GLN A 29 -1.31 8.75 -8.03
CA GLN A 29 -0.26 9.13 -8.97
C GLN A 29 0.16 10.60 -8.75
N GLU A 30 -0.79 11.53 -8.68
CA GLU A 30 -0.50 12.96 -8.47
C GLU A 30 0.22 13.21 -7.14
N ALA A 31 -0.24 12.54 -6.07
CA ALA A 31 0.37 12.63 -4.75
C ALA A 31 1.82 12.10 -4.75
N SER A 32 2.04 10.96 -5.42
CA SER A 32 3.37 10.33 -5.51
C SER A 32 4.36 11.14 -6.35
N CYS A 33 3.91 11.89 -7.36
CA CYS A 33 4.77 12.79 -8.12
C CYS A 33 5.18 14.04 -7.33
N SER A 34 4.40 14.40 -6.30
CA SER A 34 4.55 15.68 -5.60
C SER A 34 5.45 15.58 -4.36
N GLN A 35 5.46 14.44 -3.67
CA GLN A 35 6.19 14.24 -2.41
C GLN A 35 6.41 12.75 -2.11
N ALA A 36 7.27 12.48 -1.12
CA ALA A 36 7.39 11.14 -0.54
C ALA A 36 6.04 10.72 0.07
N LEU A 37 5.51 9.57 -0.38
CA LEU A 37 4.21 9.07 -0.03
C LEU A 37 4.33 7.64 0.48
N ILE A 38 3.79 7.40 1.68
CA ILE A 38 3.59 6.07 2.26
C ILE A 38 2.08 5.81 2.27
N LEU A 39 1.60 4.90 1.43
CA LEU A 39 0.20 4.50 1.37
C LEU A 39 0.02 3.12 2.01
N ILE A 40 -0.83 3.06 3.03
CA ILE A 40 -1.12 1.82 3.77
C ILE A 40 -2.59 1.53 3.61
N GLY A 41 -2.93 0.30 3.22
CA GLY A 41 -4.34 -0.02 3.07
C GLY A 41 -4.66 -1.47 2.86
N ASP A 42 -5.94 -1.77 3.08
CA ASP A 42 -6.54 -3.02 2.63
C ASP A 42 -7.29 -2.73 1.32
N PHE A 43 -6.80 -3.34 0.25
CA PHE A 43 -7.33 -3.13 -1.09
C PHE A 43 -8.38 -4.18 -1.46
N ASN A 44 -8.60 -5.23 -0.65
CA ASN A 44 -9.61 -6.26 -0.91
C ASN A 44 -9.57 -6.89 -2.32
N HIS A 45 -8.39 -6.93 -2.96
CA HIS A 45 -8.20 -7.62 -4.25
C HIS A 45 -7.72 -9.06 -4.03
N LEU A 46 -8.67 -9.94 -3.70
CA LEU A 46 -8.39 -11.35 -3.40
C LEU A 46 -7.86 -12.16 -4.59
N ASP A 47 -7.98 -11.63 -5.81
CA ASP A 47 -7.52 -12.29 -7.04
C ASP A 47 -6.09 -11.91 -7.44
N ILE A 48 -5.41 -11.06 -6.66
CA ILE A 48 -3.99 -10.73 -6.83
C ILE A 48 -3.13 -11.80 -6.15
N CYS A 49 -2.25 -12.41 -6.93
CA CYS A 49 -1.11 -13.13 -6.39
C CYS A 49 0.08 -12.18 -6.33
N TRP A 50 0.33 -11.61 -5.15
CA TRP A 50 1.41 -10.65 -4.89
C TRP A 50 2.79 -11.22 -5.20
N LYS A 51 3.03 -12.48 -4.86
CA LYS A 51 4.32 -13.15 -5.08
C LYS A 51 4.74 -13.23 -6.54
N SER A 52 3.76 -13.32 -7.45
CA SER A 52 4.00 -13.41 -8.89
C SER A 52 3.61 -12.14 -9.64
N SER A 53 3.16 -11.08 -8.93
CA SER A 53 2.62 -9.86 -9.53
C SER A 53 1.60 -10.16 -10.64
N THR A 54 0.68 -11.10 -10.40
CA THR A 54 -0.34 -11.50 -11.37
C THR A 54 -1.74 -11.34 -10.80
N ALA A 55 -2.67 -10.86 -11.61
CA ALA A 55 -4.07 -10.71 -11.24
C ALA A 55 -5.04 -11.17 -12.33
N ASN A 56 -6.19 -11.71 -11.91
CA ASN A 56 -7.18 -12.27 -12.82
C ASN A 56 -8.14 -11.21 -13.37
N CYS A 57 -8.52 -10.24 -12.54
CA CYS A 57 -9.45 -9.17 -12.86
C CYS A 57 -8.74 -7.92 -13.39
N LYS A 58 -9.46 -7.12 -14.18
CA LYS A 58 -8.92 -5.87 -14.76
C LYS A 58 -8.53 -4.86 -13.67
N GLN A 59 -9.41 -4.63 -12.70
CA GLN A 59 -9.17 -3.70 -11.58
C GLN A 59 -7.89 -4.05 -10.82
N SER A 60 -7.73 -5.33 -10.49
CA SER A 60 -6.57 -5.87 -9.80
C SER A 60 -5.28 -5.76 -10.62
N ARG A 61 -5.35 -5.92 -11.95
CA ARG A 61 -4.21 -5.62 -12.85
C ARG A 61 -3.87 -4.14 -12.91
N ASN A 62 -4.86 -3.25 -12.82
CA ASN A 62 -4.61 -1.80 -12.79
C ASN A 62 -3.82 -1.42 -11.53
N LEU A 63 -4.16 -2.01 -10.37
CA LEU A 63 -3.39 -1.83 -9.13
C LEU A 63 -1.93 -2.29 -9.29
N LEU A 64 -1.70 -3.46 -9.88
CA LEU A 64 -0.34 -3.95 -10.16
C LEU A 64 0.42 -3.03 -11.13
N CYS A 65 -0.26 -2.44 -12.11
CA CYS A 65 0.35 -1.49 -13.04
C CYS A 65 0.78 -0.18 -12.35
N VAL A 66 0.02 0.27 -11.35
CA VAL A 66 0.37 1.43 -10.51
C VAL A 66 1.63 1.16 -9.69
N GLU A 67 1.76 -0.03 -9.11
CA GLU A 67 2.97 -0.48 -8.42
C GLU A 67 4.20 -0.42 -9.36
N ASP A 68 4.12 -1.06 -10.53
CA ASP A 68 5.21 -1.06 -11.52
C ASP A 68 5.64 0.35 -11.97
N SER A 69 4.76 1.35 -11.84
CA SER A 69 4.97 2.68 -12.41
C SER A 69 5.61 3.69 -11.45
N PHE A 70 5.29 3.67 -10.15
CA PHE A 70 5.78 4.69 -9.21
C PHE A 70 5.74 4.32 -7.72
N LEU A 71 5.24 3.15 -7.33
CA LEU A 71 5.17 2.74 -5.92
C LEU A 71 5.78 1.35 -5.74
N VAL A 72 6.71 1.21 -4.80
CA VAL A 72 7.26 -0.07 -4.41
C VAL A 72 6.38 -0.69 -3.33
N GLN A 73 6.05 -1.98 -3.50
CA GLN A 73 5.48 -2.79 -2.43
C GLN A 73 6.55 -3.09 -1.39
N VAL A 74 6.36 -2.61 -0.16
CA VAL A 74 7.32 -2.82 0.95
C VAL A 74 6.97 -4.04 1.83
N MET A 75 5.75 -4.58 1.67
CA MET A 75 5.30 -5.75 2.42
C MET A 75 4.66 -6.79 1.54
N GLU A 76 5.21 -8.00 1.56
CA GLU A 76 4.61 -9.20 0.96
C GLU A 76 3.37 -9.59 1.79
N SER A 77 2.24 -9.80 1.11
CA SER A 77 0.98 -10.23 1.71
C SER A 77 1.19 -11.42 2.64
N MET A 78 0.80 -11.31 3.92
CA MET A 78 0.91 -12.42 4.85
C MET A 78 -0.47 -13.02 5.15
N ILE A 79 -0.58 -14.31 4.84
CA ILE A 79 -1.64 -15.27 5.17
C ILE A 79 -2.90 -15.20 4.28
N ARG A 80 -3.16 -16.37 3.66
CA ARG A 80 -4.31 -16.76 2.83
C ARG A 80 -5.63 -16.11 3.26
N GLY A 81 -5.93 -14.93 2.72
CA GLY A 81 -7.21 -14.23 2.91
C GLY A 81 -7.12 -12.73 3.16
N GLU A 82 -5.96 -12.21 3.56
CA GLU A 82 -5.79 -10.78 3.90
C GLU A 82 -4.77 -10.10 3.00
N ALA A 83 -5.18 -8.99 2.37
CA ALA A 83 -4.38 -8.21 1.43
C ALA A 83 -4.08 -6.82 1.99
N LEU A 84 -3.33 -6.77 3.10
CA LEU A 84 -2.72 -5.51 3.54
C LEU A 84 -1.49 -5.24 2.68
N LEU A 85 -1.56 -4.17 1.90
CA LEU A 85 -0.51 -3.73 1.00
C LEU A 85 -0.01 -2.37 1.49
N ASN A 86 1.32 -2.23 1.55
CA ASN A 86 1.98 -0.95 1.75
C ASN A 86 2.69 -0.56 0.45
N LEU A 87 2.24 0.51 -0.18
CA LEU A 87 2.79 1.07 -1.41
C LEU A 87 3.50 2.39 -1.09
N THR A 88 4.76 2.54 -1.49
CA THR A 88 5.52 3.78 -1.25
C THR A 88 6.49 4.10 -2.37
N ASN A 89 6.67 5.37 -2.68
CA ASN A 89 7.76 5.85 -3.56
C ASN A 89 9.02 6.23 -2.77
N ALA A 90 9.01 6.02 -1.46
CA ALA A 90 10.07 6.38 -0.51
C ALA A 90 10.35 5.18 0.42
N GLU A 91 10.62 4.01 -0.17
CA GLU A 91 10.95 2.77 0.55
C GLU A 91 12.09 2.99 1.55
N GLU A 92 13.07 3.84 1.22
CA GLU A 92 14.21 4.15 2.06
C GLU A 92 13.86 4.79 3.40
N LEU A 93 12.66 5.38 3.52
CA LEU A 93 12.15 5.96 4.76
C LEU A 93 11.60 4.90 5.70
N ILE A 94 11.22 3.71 5.22
CA ILE A 94 10.58 2.68 6.05
C ILE A 94 11.64 1.76 6.67
N ARG A 95 11.51 1.48 7.96
CA ARG A 95 12.40 0.61 8.75
C ARG A 95 11.61 -0.31 9.65
N GLU A 96 12.24 -1.42 10.04
CA GLU A 96 11.74 -2.31 11.09
C GLU A 96 10.29 -2.74 10.91
N VAL A 97 9.94 -3.20 9.71
CA VAL A 97 8.61 -3.72 9.44
C VAL A 97 8.40 -5.02 10.23
N LYS A 98 7.36 -5.05 11.05
CA LYS A 98 6.94 -6.18 11.87
C LYS A 98 5.48 -6.49 11.62
N ILE A 99 5.20 -7.78 11.61
CA ILE A 99 3.85 -8.32 11.59
C ILE A 99 3.63 -8.86 13.00
N GLU A 100 2.73 -8.20 13.72
CA GLU A 100 2.34 -8.57 15.07
C GLU A 100 1.08 -9.45 15.03
N GLY A 101 0.56 -9.87 16.18
CA GLY A 101 -0.72 -10.58 16.22
C GLY A 101 -1.91 -9.73 15.75
N SER A 102 -3.14 -10.22 15.93
CA SER A 102 -4.32 -9.40 15.71
C SER A 102 -4.61 -8.51 16.92
N LEU A 103 -5.21 -7.34 16.67
CA LEU A 103 -5.79 -6.55 17.73
C LEU A 103 -7.15 -7.16 18.12
N SER A 104 -7.25 -7.70 19.34
CA SER A 104 -8.49 -8.28 19.88
C SER A 104 -9.01 -9.44 19.00
N CYS A 105 -10.26 -9.37 18.53
CA CYS A 105 -10.90 -10.38 17.70
C CYS A 105 -10.88 -10.01 16.21
N SER A 106 -10.03 -9.05 15.80
CA SER A 106 -9.82 -8.74 14.39
C SER A 106 -9.33 -9.99 13.66
N ASP A 107 -9.89 -10.24 12.48
CA ASP A 107 -9.30 -11.15 11.51
C ASP A 107 -8.00 -10.56 10.97
N HIS A 108 -7.94 -9.25 10.76
CA HIS A 108 -6.71 -8.59 10.31
C HIS A 108 -5.53 -8.65 11.29
N THR A 109 -4.35 -8.84 10.71
CA THR A 109 -3.05 -8.82 11.39
C THR A 109 -2.53 -7.38 11.60
N LEU A 110 -1.93 -7.08 12.76
CA LEU A 110 -1.33 -5.77 13.02
C LEU A 110 0.03 -5.63 12.33
N ILE A 111 0.26 -4.46 11.73
CA ILE A 111 1.52 -4.10 11.08
C ILE A 111 2.13 -2.92 11.83
N GLU A 112 3.38 -3.09 12.26
CA GLU A 112 4.21 -2.04 12.85
C GLU A 112 5.39 -1.76 11.92
N PHE A 113 5.72 -0.49 11.73
CA PHE A 113 6.92 -0.07 11.02
C PHE A 113 7.36 1.29 11.57
N SER A 114 8.64 1.60 11.38
CA SER A 114 9.22 2.89 11.73
C SER A 114 9.46 3.73 10.47
N VAL A 115 9.24 5.03 10.57
CA VAL A 115 9.57 5.97 9.48
C VAL A 115 10.77 6.82 9.89
N LEU A 116 11.81 6.83 9.06
CA LEU A 116 12.96 7.69 9.24
C LEU A 116 12.55 9.13 9.01
N ARG A 117 12.84 9.97 10.00
CA ARG A 117 12.78 11.41 9.86
C ARG A 117 14.15 11.91 9.44
N GLY A 118 14.26 12.55 8.29
CA GLY A 118 15.53 13.12 7.83
C GLY A 118 16.14 14.03 8.88
N THR A 119 17.26 13.62 9.47
CA THR A 119 18.10 14.49 10.29
C THR A 119 18.88 15.37 9.33
N GLY A 120 18.45 16.62 9.17
CA GLY A 120 19.30 17.61 8.52
C GLY A 120 20.63 17.75 9.29
N PRO A 121 21.72 18.15 8.62
CA PRO A 121 22.95 18.53 9.30
C PRO A 121 22.72 19.69 10.28
#